data_AF-A0A0R0CW01-F1
#
_entry.id   AF-A0A0R0CW01-F1
#
_cell.length_a   1.000
_cell.length_b   1.000
_cell.length_c   1.000
_cell.angle_alpha   90.00
_cell.angle_beta   90.00
_cell.angle_gamma   90.00
#
_symmetry.space_group_name_H-M   'P 1'
#
loop_
_entity.id
_entity.type
_entity.pdbx_description
1 polymer ?
#
loop_
_entity_poly.entity_id
_entity_poly.type
_entity_poly.pdbx_seq_one_letter_code
_entity_poly.pdbx_strand_id
1 'polypeptide(L)' 'MRVQAALYARGYDPGAIDGVMGMQTKAALASFQTAHGLPATGTMTTPTLNALGVALSP' A
#
# COMPACT_ATOMS: atom_id res chain seq x y z
N MET A 1 -1.86 -9.35 -2.59
CA MET A 1 -0.48 -9.54 -3.06
C MET A 1 0.11 -8.31 -3.76
N ARG A 2 -0.42 -7.87 -4.91
CA ARG A 2 0.20 -6.79 -5.71
C ARG A 2 0.54 -5.52 -4.92
N VAL A 3 -0.34 -5.09 -4.01
CA VAL A 3 -0.12 -3.91 -3.16
C VAL A 3 0.99 -4.12 -2.15
N GLN A 4 0.99 -5.25 -1.43
CA GLN A 4 2.06 -5.59 -0.47
C GLN A 4 3.42 -5.68 -1.19
N ALA A 5 3.49 -6.36 -2.34
CA ALA A 5 4.70 -6.42 -3.14
C ALA A 5 5.17 -5.02 -3.59
N ALA A 6 4.25 -4.16 -4.03
CA ALA A 6 4.56 -2.79 -4.44
C ALA A 6 5.02 -1.90 -3.28
N LEU A 7 4.50 -2.10 -2.07
CA LEU A 7 4.93 -1.43 -0.84
C LEU A 7 6.34 -1.87 -0.46
N TYR A 8 6.59 -3.18 -0.43
CA TYR A 8 7.90 -3.75 -0.11
C TYR A 8 8.97 -3.26 -1.10
N ALA A 9 8.67 -3.27 -2.40
CA ALA A 9 9.57 -2.76 -3.44
C ALA A 9 9.88 -1.26 -3.31
N ARG A 10 9.03 -0.49 -2.62
CA ARG A 10 9.23 0.93 -2.30
C ARG A 10 9.81 1.18 -0.92
N GLY A 11 10.21 0.13 -0.20
CA GLY A 11 10.82 0.22 1.12
C GLY A 11 9.82 0.33 2.29
N TYR A 12 8.53 0.13 2.05
CA TYR A 12 7.50 0.07 3.09
C TYR A 12 7.20 -1.40 3.40
N ASP A 13 7.62 -1.88 4.57
CA ASP A 13 7.41 -3.28 4.97
C ASP A 13 5.93 -3.56 5.28
N PRO A 14 5.19 -4.31 4.43
CA PRO A 14 3.79 -4.63 4.66
C PRO A 14 3.61 -5.85 5.56
N GLY A 15 4.69 -6.48 6.03
CA GLY A 15 4.69 -7.82 6.61
C GLY A 15 4.66 -8.91 5.55
N ALA A 16 3.95 -10.01 5.83
CA ALA A 16 3.79 -11.10 4.89
C ALA A 16 3.11 -10.63 3.59
N ILE A 17 3.72 -10.95 2.45
CA ILE A 17 3.09 -10.79 1.13
C ILE A 17 2.25 -12.05 0.90
N ASP A 18 1.11 -12.11 1.60
CA ASP A 18 0.15 -13.25 1.63
C ASP A 18 -1.24 -12.89 1.07
N GLY A 19 -1.49 -11.61 0.78
CA GLY A 19 -2.74 -11.08 0.28
C GLY A 19 -3.69 -10.62 1.37
N VAL A 20 -3.33 -10.81 2.64
CA VAL A 20 -4.10 -10.42 3.80
C VAL A 20 -3.75 -8.99 4.21
N MET A 21 -4.76 -8.13 4.28
CA MET A 21 -4.59 -6.73 4.68
C MET A 21 -4.53 -6.60 6.21
N GLY A 22 -3.48 -7.14 6.80
CA GLY A 22 -3.21 -7.13 8.23
C GLY A 22 -2.74 -5.77 8.76
N MET A 23 -2.48 -5.70 10.07
CA MET A 23 -2.06 -4.46 10.74
C MET A 23 -0.76 -3.88 10.14
N GLN A 24 0.22 -4.73 9.82
CA GLN A 24 1.47 -4.28 9.19
C GLN A 24 1.23 -3.70 7.79
N THR A 25 0.41 -4.36 6.96
CA THR A 25 0.09 -3.84 5.62
C THR A 25 -0.64 -2.50 5.70
N LYS A 26 -1.57 -2.33 6.67
CA LYS A 26 -2.25 -1.05 6.91
C LYS A 26 -1.29 0.04 7.37
N ALA A 27 -0.34 -0.28 8.25
CA ALA A 27 0.68 0.65 8.69
C ALA A 27 1.59 1.09 7.53
N ALA A 28 2.06 0.13 6.72
CA ALA A 28 2.85 0.41 5.51
C ALA A 28 2.10 1.31 4.52
N LEU A 29 0.80 1.08 4.33
CA LEU A 29 -0.06 1.95 3.52
C LEU A 29 -0.16 3.36 4.08
N ALA A 30 -0.38 3.51 5.39
CA ALA A 30 -0.47 4.81 6.03
C ALA A 30 0.85 5.58 5.88
N SER A 31 2.00 4.93 6.11
CA SER A 31 3.32 5.53 5.92
C SER A 31 3.57 5.94 4.47
N PHE A 32 3.22 5.08 3.51
CA PHE A 32 3.30 5.39 2.09
C PHE A 32 2.42 6.60 1.74
N GLN A 33 1.18 6.61 2.21
CA GLN A 33 0.24 7.71 1.98
C GLN A 33 0.80 9.03 2.51
N THR A 34 1.28 9.06 3.75
CA THR A 34 1.90 10.25 4.35
C THR A 34 3.09 10.73 3.52
N ALA A 35 3.99 9.83 3.10
CA ALA A 35 5.17 10.18 2.31
C ALA A 35 4.83 10.75 0.92
N HIS A 36 3.66 10.37 0.38
CA HIS A 36 3.17 10.84 -0.93
C HIS A 36 2.13 11.96 -0.82
N GLY A 37 1.94 12.57 0.37
CA GLY A 37 0.99 13.66 0.57
C GLY A 37 -0.48 13.26 0.42
N LEU A 38 -0.78 11.96 0.57
CA LEU A 38 -2.13 11.40 0.52
C LEU A 38 -2.70 11.28 1.95
N PRO A 39 -4.04 11.24 2.11
CA PRO A 39 -4.66 10.90 3.38
C PRO A 39 -4.19 9.53 3.89
N ALA A 40 -3.62 9.50 5.09
CA ALA A 40 -3.06 8.31 5.72
C ALA A 40 -4.16 7.39 6.32
N THR A 41 -5.00 6.85 5.44
CA THR A 41 -6.11 5.96 5.82
C THR A 41 -5.66 4.55 6.20
N GLY A 42 -4.46 4.14 5.77
CA GLY A 42 -3.99 2.75 5.89
C GLY A 42 -4.80 1.76 5.05
N THR A 43 -5.56 2.24 4.07
CA THR A 43 -6.41 1.44 3.20
C THR A 43 -6.03 1.62 1.73
N MET A 44 -6.39 0.64 0.89
CA MET A 44 -6.23 0.73 -0.56
C MET A 44 -7.26 1.69 -1.14
N THR A 45 -6.95 2.97 -1.14
CA THR A 45 -7.75 3.98 -1.85
C THR A 45 -7.27 4.09 -3.30
N THR A 46 -8.15 4.52 -4.21
CA THR A 46 -7.77 4.75 -5.63
C THR A 46 -6.53 5.64 -5.78
N PRO A 47 -6.39 6.77 -5.05
CA PRO A 47 -5.16 7.58 -5.09
C PRO A 47 -3.92 6.79 -4.66
N THR A 48 -4.04 5.95 -3.64
CA THR A 48 -2.93 5.12 -3.14
C THR A 48 -2.51 4.08 -4.18
N LEU A 49 -3.47 3.41 -4.81
CA LEU A 49 -3.20 2.41 -5.85
C LEU A 49 -2.55 3.02 -7.09
N ASN A 50 -3.04 4.19 -7.51
CA ASN A 50 -2.45 4.95 -8.61
C ASN A 50 -1.01 5.36 -8.30
N ALA A 51 -0.74 5.88 -7.10
CA ALA A 51 0.60 6.25 -6.66
C ALA A 51 1.55 5.03 -6.54
N LEU A 52 1.02 3.86 -6.18
CA LEU A 52 1.76 2.59 -6.19
C LEU A 52 1.99 2.03 -7.60
N GLY A 53 1.35 2.60 -8.64
CA GLY A 53 1.38 2.06 -10.00
C GLY A 53 0.68 0.70 -10.11
N VAL A 54 -0.19 0.38 -9.15
CA VAL A 54 -1.00 -0.84 -9.17
C VAL A 54 -2.25 -0.51 -9.95
N ALA A 55 -2.22 -0.76 -11.26
CA ALA A 55 -3.41 -0.67 -12.09
C ALA A 55 -4.48 -1.62 -11.54
N LEU A 56 -5.64 -1.07 -11.17
CA LEU A 56 -6.88 -1.83 -11.09
C LEU A 56 -7.18 -2.26 -12.53
N SER A 57 -6.79 -3.48 -12.89
CA SER A 57 -7.22 -4.05 -14.16
C SER A 57 -8.76 -4.05 -14.17
N PRO A 58 -9.41 -3.58 -15.26
CA PRO A 58 -10.87 -3.56 -15.38
C PRO A 58 -11.49 -4.95 -15.28
#